data_AF-A0A9Q8WEN4-F1
#
_entry.id   AF-A0A9Q8WEN4-F1
#
_cell.length_a   1.000
_cell.length_b   1.000
_cell.length_c   1.000
_cell.angle_alpha   90.00
_cell.angle_beta   90.00
_cell.angle_gamma   90.00
#
_symmetry.space_group_name_H-M   'P 1'
#
loop_
_entity.id
_entity.type
_entity.pdbx_description
1 polymer ?
#
loop_
_entity_poly.entity_id
_entity_poly.type
_entity_poly.pdbx_seq_one_letter_code
_entity_poly.pdbx_strand_id
1 'polypeptide(L)'
;VLPGTSRISSRLPTPSDSTHSPPERSIASPTATKHHLSLHETAIFKNNFSMLGFVFATGFAFEMGFNGAMNKYWDYLNRGRQWKDIRHKYVEAADDDEE
;
A
#
# COMPACT_ATOMS: atom_id res chain seq x y z
N VAL A 1 25.81 8.52 -59.16
CA VAL A 1 25.55 7.82 -57.88
C VAL A 1 24.52 8.66 -57.12
N LEU A 2 23.23 8.35 -56.94
CA LEU A 2 22.23 7.37 -57.39
C LEU A 2 20.91 8.16 -57.61
N PRO A 3 19.95 7.65 -58.41
CA PRO A 3 18.86 8.43 -58.99
C PRO A 3 17.56 8.41 -58.17
N GLY A 4 16.67 9.34 -58.51
CA GLY A 4 15.37 9.59 -57.88
C GLY A 4 14.42 8.39 -57.86
N THR A 5 13.66 8.29 -56.78
CA THR A 5 12.64 7.28 -56.58
C THR A 5 11.30 7.79 -57.12
N SER A 6 10.97 7.36 -58.34
CA SER A 6 9.66 7.54 -58.95
C SER A 6 8.59 6.81 -58.14
N ARG A 7 7.56 7.57 -57.75
CA ARG A 7 6.29 7.14 -57.17
C ARG A 7 5.52 6.31 -58.20
N ILE A 8 5.31 5.02 -57.93
CA ILE A 8 4.47 4.13 -58.77
C ILE A 8 3.22 3.78 -57.96
N SER A 9 2.12 4.43 -58.32
CA SER A 9 0.77 4.14 -57.82
C SER A 9 0.17 3.01 -58.66
N SER A 10 0.34 1.77 -58.23
CA SER A 10 -0.37 0.61 -58.80
C SER A 10 -1.78 0.54 -58.22
N ARG A 11 -2.71 1.25 -58.86
CA ARG A 11 -4.15 1.08 -58.63
C ARG A 11 -4.60 -0.20 -59.37
N LEU A 12 -4.82 -1.28 -58.62
CA LEU A 12 -5.40 -2.52 -59.17
C LEU A 12 -6.94 -2.41 -59.11
N PRO A 13 -7.69 -2.63 -60.21
CA PRO A 13 -9.13 -2.83 -60.14
C PRO A 13 -9.39 -4.33 -59.95
N THR A 14 -9.98 -4.73 -58.82
CA THR A 14 -10.52 -6.08 -58.68
C THR A 14 -12.04 -6.06 -58.87
N PRO A 15 -12.59 -7.04 -59.62
CA PRO A 15 -13.98 -7.08 -60.03
C PRO A 15 -14.91 -7.31 -58.84
N SER A 16 -16.14 -6.80 -58.98
CA SER A 16 -17.27 -7.02 -58.08
C SER A 16 -17.49 -8.51 -57.82
N ASP A 17 -17.04 -8.98 -56.65
CA ASP A 17 -17.36 -10.32 -56.16
C ASP A 17 -18.66 -10.25 -55.36
N SER A 18 -19.69 -10.86 -55.92
CA SER A 18 -21.04 -10.98 -55.38
C SER A 18 -21.01 -11.66 -54.02
N THR A 19 -21.08 -10.87 -52.96
CA THR A 19 -21.11 -11.33 -51.57
C THR A 19 -22.51 -11.88 -51.25
N HIS A 20 -22.68 -13.18 -51.44
CA HIS A 20 -23.77 -13.94 -50.83
C HIS A 20 -23.65 -13.82 -49.30
N SER A 21 -24.54 -13.04 -48.69
CA SER A 21 -24.63 -12.94 -47.23
C SER A 21 -25.32 -14.20 -46.68
N PRO A 22 -24.72 -14.97 -45.77
CA PRO A 22 -25.42 -16.08 -45.12
C PRO A 22 -26.44 -15.55 -44.11
N PRO A 23 -27.55 -16.28 -43.84
CA PRO A 23 -28.58 -15.82 -42.93
C PRO A 23 -28.06 -15.76 -41.48
N GLU A 24 -28.24 -14.60 -40.87
CA GLU A 24 -27.90 -14.26 -39.50
C GLU A 24 -28.61 -15.22 -38.52
N ARG A 25 -27.87 -16.21 -37.97
CA ARG A 25 -28.38 -16.97 -36.82
C ARG A 25 -28.26 -16.09 -35.58
N SER A 26 -29.38 -15.48 -35.21
CA SER A 26 -29.61 -14.88 -33.90
C SER A 26 -29.45 -15.95 -32.82
N ILE A 27 -28.23 -16.08 -32.29
CA ILE A 27 -27.97 -16.81 -31.05
C ILE A 27 -28.09 -15.76 -29.95
N ALA A 28 -29.27 -15.70 -29.33
CA ALA A 28 -29.48 -14.96 -28.10
C ALA A 28 -28.45 -15.45 -27.06
N SER A 29 -27.47 -14.60 -26.76
CA SER A 29 -26.50 -14.86 -25.69
C SER A 29 -27.20 -14.65 -24.35
N PRO A 30 -27.15 -15.61 -23.40
CA PRO A 30 -27.65 -15.37 -22.06
C PRO A 30 -26.77 -14.29 -21.41
N THR A 31 -27.42 -13.18 -21.05
CA THR A 31 -26.83 -12.04 -20.33
C THR A 31 -26.03 -12.54 -19.13
N ALA A 32 -24.70 -12.42 -19.21
CA ALA A 32 -23.81 -12.75 -18.11
C ALA A 32 -24.01 -11.75 -16.96
N THR A 33 -24.57 -12.22 -15.85
CA THR A 33 -24.69 -11.46 -14.60
C THR A 33 -23.30 -11.16 -14.05
N LYS A 34 -22.80 -9.94 -14.26
CA LYS A 34 -21.58 -9.43 -13.61
C LYS A 34 -21.87 -9.16 -12.13
N HIS A 35 -21.58 -10.13 -11.26
CA HIS A 35 -21.49 -9.88 -9.83
C HIS A 35 -20.16 -9.16 -9.55
N HIS A 36 -20.17 -7.82 -9.58
CA HIS A 36 -19.05 -7.00 -9.13
C HIS A 36 -19.00 -7.00 -7.61
N LEU A 37 -18.44 -8.07 -7.04
CA LEU A 37 -17.92 -8.02 -5.67
C LEU A 37 -16.70 -7.09 -5.71
N SER A 38 -16.96 -5.79 -5.54
CA SER A 38 -15.93 -4.78 -5.34
C SER A 38 -15.18 -5.12 -4.06
N LEU A 39 -14.12 -5.91 -4.17
CA LEU A 39 -13.18 -6.06 -3.08
C LEU A 39 -12.64 -4.66 -2.77
N HIS A 40 -12.83 -4.25 -1.53
CA HIS A 40 -12.35 -3.01 -0.94
C HIS A 40 -10.90 -2.75 -1.38
N GLU A 41 -10.67 -1.84 -2.34
CA GLU A 41 -9.32 -1.36 -2.60
C GLU A 41 -8.91 -0.53 -1.37
N THR A 42 -8.11 -1.13 -0.49
CA THR A 42 -7.63 -0.50 0.75
C THR A 42 -6.90 0.79 0.38
N ALA A 43 -7.54 1.94 0.63
CA ALA A 43 -7.11 3.26 0.15
C ALA A 43 -5.65 3.63 0.50
N ILE A 44 -5.09 2.95 1.51
CA ILE A 44 -3.73 3.07 2.02
C ILE A 44 -2.64 2.53 1.05
N PHE A 45 -2.97 1.65 0.10
CA PHE A 45 -1.99 1.07 -0.84
C PHE A 45 -2.17 1.47 -2.31
N LYS A 46 -3.13 2.35 -2.62
CA LYS A 46 -3.47 2.68 -4.01
C LYS A 46 -2.43 3.55 -4.71
N ASN A 47 -1.71 4.40 -3.97
CA ASN A 47 -0.72 5.34 -4.50
C ASN A 47 0.58 5.31 -3.68
N ASN A 48 1.74 5.42 -4.36
CA ASN A 48 3.08 5.46 -3.75
C ASN A 48 3.19 6.52 -2.63
N PHE A 49 2.58 7.69 -2.83
CA PHE A 49 2.58 8.76 -1.84
C PHE A 49 1.77 8.40 -0.58
N SER A 50 0.60 7.77 -0.75
CA SER A 50 -0.24 7.34 0.39
C SER A 50 0.48 6.31 1.26
N MET A 51 1.24 5.40 0.65
CA MET A 51 2.07 4.44 1.37
C MET A 51 3.15 5.15 2.21
N LEU A 52 3.89 6.11 1.62
CA LEU A 52 4.91 6.87 2.34
C LEU A 52 4.30 7.63 3.54
N GLY A 53 3.19 8.34 3.31
CA GLY A 53 2.48 9.05 4.36
C GLY A 53 2.01 8.12 5.49
N PHE A 54 1.51 6.94 5.13
CA PHE A 54 1.08 5.93 6.09
C PHE A 54 2.26 5.39 6.92
N VAL A 55 3.37 5.01 6.28
CA VAL A 55 4.56 4.50 6.99
C VAL A 55 5.09 5.53 7.99
N PHE A 56 5.19 6.80 7.60
CA PHE A 56 5.64 7.85 8.51
C PHE A 56 4.63 8.10 9.63
N ALA A 57 3.34 8.23 9.32
CA ALA A 57 2.31 8.46 10.33
C ALA A 57 2.24 7.32 11.35
N THR A 58 2.28 6.07 10.88
CA THR A 58 2.35 4.90 11.75
C THR A 58 3.66 4.85 12.52
N GLY A 59 4.80 5.21 11.92
CA GLY A 59 6.08 5.30 12.62
C GLY A 59 6.02 6.24 13.82
N PHE A 60 5.53 7.47 13.64
CA PHE A 60 5.38 8.44 14.73
C PHE A 60 4.35 7.99 15.79
N ALA A 61 3.20 7.48 15.35
CA ALA A 61 2.19 6.98 16.27
C ALA A 61 2.70 5.78 17.09
N PHE A 62 3.46 4.90 16.45
CA PHE A 62 4.08 3.74 17.09
C PHE A 62 5.13 4.17 18.09
N GLU A 63 6.05 5.08 17.73
CA GLU A 63 7.06 5.61 18.66
C GLU A 63 6.42 6.16 19.94
N MET A 64 5.39 7.00 19.80
CA MET A 64 4.71 7.63 20.93
C MET A 64 4.06 6.61 21.87
N GLY A 65 3.39 5.60 21.32
CA GLY A 65 2.74 4.54 22.12
C GLY A 65 3.72 3.51 22.67
N PHE A 66 4.65 3.04 21.83
CA PHE A 66 5.57 1.96 22.13
C PHE A 66 6.57 2.35 23.23
N ASN A 67 7.15 3.55 23.17
CA ASN A 67 8.09 4.00 24.20
C ASN A 67 7.46 4.00 25.60
N GLY A 68 6.26 4.55 25.74
CA GLY A 68 5.55 4.58 27.02
C GLY A 68 5.11 3.19 27.48
N ALA A 69 4.63 2.36 26.57
CA ALA A 69 4.20 1.00 26.88
C ALA A 69 5.37 0.13 27.34
N MET A 70 6.49 0.16 26.62
CA MET A 70 7.66 -0.65 26.94
C MET A 70 8.35 -0.20 28.21
N ASN A 71 8.43 1.11 28.48
CA ASN A 71 8.92 1.61 29.77
C ASN A 71 8.08 1.09 30.93
N LYS A 72 6.75 1.18 30.84
CA LYS A 72 5.85 0.64 31.89
C LYS A 72 5.97 -0.87 32.06
N TYR A 73 6.10 -1.59 30.95
CA TYR A 73 6.25 -3.05 30.97
C TYR A 73 7.56 -3.47 31.65
N TRP A 74 8.66 -2.82 31.29
CA TRP A 74 9.96 -3.04 31.90
C TRP A 74 9.97 -2.68 33.39
N ASP A 75 9.39 -1.52 33.72
CA ASP A 75 9.25 -1.05 35.09
C ASP A 75 8.49 -2.06 35.95
N TYR A 76 7.39 -2.61 35.43
CA TYR A 76 6.57 -3.60 36.14
C TYR A 76 7.35 -4.89 36.45
N LEU A 77 8.15 -5.37 35.50
CA LEU A 77 8.98 -6.57 35.66
C LEU A 77 10.16 -6.36 36.61
N ASN A 78 10.67 -5.14 36.70
CA ASN A 78 11.84 -4.81 37.52
C ASN A 78 11.49 -4.02 38.79
N ARG A 79 10.24 -4.09 39.25
CA ARG A 79 9.81 -3.44 40.51
C ARG A 79 10.67 -3.91 41.68
N GLY A 80 11.06 -2.97 42.53
CA GLY A 80 11.86 -3.21 43.72
C GLY A 80 13.36 -3.34 43.45
N ARG A 81 13.79 -3.30 42.19
CA ARG A 81 15.22 -3.34 41.80
C ARG A 81 15.68 -2.08 41.08
N GLN A 82 14.76 -1.20 40.72
CA GLN A 82 15.11 0.04 40.05
C GLN A 82 15.61 1.06 41.05
N TRP A 83 16.57 1.88 40.61
CA TRP A 83 17.09 2.99 41.44
C TRP A 83 15.97 3.85 42.01
N LYS A 84 14.95 4.18 41.19
CA LYS A 84 13.79 4.96 41.64
C LYS A 84 13.01 4.33 42.79
N ASP A 85 13.04 3.00 42.90
CA ASP A 85 12.36 2.25 43.97
C ASP A 85 13.23 2.17 45.23
N ILE A 86 14.57 2.15 45.12
CA ILE A 86 15.48 1.94 46.27
C ILE A 86 16.16 3.20 46.77
N ARG A 87 16.18 4.28 45.97
CA ARG A 87 16.93 5.51 46.27
C ARG A 87 16.56 6.16 47.59
N HIS A 88 15.30 6.05 48.02
CA HIS A 88 14.82 6.68 49.25
C HIS A 88 15.65 6.21 50.45
N LYS A 89 16.03 4.93 50.50
CA LYS A 89 16.83 4.34 51.57
C LYS A 89 18.25 4.90 51.68
N TYR A 90 18.82 5.36 50.56
CA TYR A 90 20.19 5.87 50.54
C TYR A 90 20.26 7.38 50.73
N VAL A 91 19.21 8.10 50.33
CA VAL A 91 19.13 9.54 50.57
C VAL A 91 18.80 9.80 52.04
N GLU A 92 17.86 9.06 52.62
CA GLU A 92 17.52 9.18 54.04
C GLU A 92 18.69 8.77 54.95
N ALA A 93 19.40 7.69 54.62
CA ALA A 93 20.61 7.32 55.35
C ALA A 93 21.74 8.36 55.25
N ALA A 94 21.82 9.11 54.15
CA ALA A 94 22.81 10.18 54.01
C ALA A 94 22.43 11.41 54.85
N ASP A 95 21.14 11.72 54.97
CA ASP A 95 20.65 12.81 55.82
C ASP A 95 20.79 12.46 57.32
N ASP A 96 20.53 11.21 57.72
CA ASP A 96 20.71 10.73 59.11
C ASP A 96 22.18 10.67 59.56
N ASP A 97 23.14 10.45 58.63
CA ASP A 97 24.58 10.42 58.93
C ASP A 97 25.20 11.83 59.12
N GLU A 98 24.49 12.91 58.73
CA GLU A 98 24.94 14.31 58.85
C GLU A 98 24.43 15.03 60.13
N GLU A 99 23.56 14.40 60.93
CA GLU A 99 23.03 14.91 62.22
C GLU A 99 23.75 14.30 63.44
#